data_AF-A0A7X5DFJ5-F1
#
_entry.id   AF-A0A7X5DFJ5-F1
#
_cell.length_a   1.000
_cell.length_b   1.000
_cell.length_c   1.000
_cell.angle_alpha   90.00
_cell.angle_beta   90.00
_cell.angle_gamma   90.00
#
_symmetry.space_group_name_H-M   'P 1'
#
loop_
_entity.id
_entity.type
_entity.pdbx_description
1 polymer ?
#
loop_
_entity_poly.entity_id
_entity_poly.type
_entity_poly.pdbx_seq_one_letter_code
_entity_poly.pdbx_strand_id
1 'polypeptide(L)'
;MCDFDAAFIVRGAARELRRMGRGSPSEPEAAAAAPRSGKAGGGTQREREREFIMTKSTMSRRDLFKFGGVAAMGVAAAGALAGCGQPKLAGTGDAAGAAGDGSTYMGPSFLNKPAEITDFAEEHTYDVVVVGAGESGLAAIHAALEAGATVGVLQSLSIVQTAGNMGASIDLTKTSEAGIKAALSFINYKSDYRANMGQVETWARNSQEALAWWAEAAAKGGSESQPYDYVVNCNGHDVYFHANTYFHDEGHQKGALVIGEQVQEEGAEIFFETPCVQLYMEDGRVAGAIGETKDGGHVLLRASKGVIMAAGDYVGDS
;
A
#
# COMPACT_ATOMS: atom_id res chain seq x y z
N MET A 1 2.88 22.66 18.48
CA MET A 1 4.34 22.73 18.42
C MET A 1 4.89 21.70 19.40
N CYS A 2 5.04 20.47 18.92
CA CYS A 2 5.67 19.35 19.64
C CYS A 2 6.63 18.70 18.63
N ASP A 3 7.93 18.93 18.82
CA ASP A 3 8.98 18.32 18.01
C ASP A 3 8.99 16.80 18.23
N PHE A 4 8.82 16.04 17.16
CA PHE A 4 9.13 14.62 17.12
C PHE A 4 10.53 14.44 16.53
N ASP A 5 11.50 14.23 17.41
CA ASP A 5 12.90 13.99 17.08
C ASP A 5 13.09 12.60 16.44
N ALA A 6 13.38 12.58 15.13
CA ALA A 6 13.60 11.40 14.30
C ALA A 6 14.74 10.49 14.79
N ALA A 7 15.55 10.92 15.77
CA ALA A 7 16.63 10.12 16.34
C ALA A 7 16.17 8.98 17.27
N PHE A 8 14.91 8.97 17.75
CA PHE A 8 14.44 7.97 18.72
C PHE A 8 14.06 6.62 18.08
N ILE A 9 13.54 6.62 16.84
CA ILE A 9 13.09 5.40 16.16
C ILE A 9 14.27 4.52 15.70
N VAL A 10 15.40 5.13 15.33
CA VAL A 10 16.58 4.40 14.85
C VAL A 10 17.36 3.71 15.98
N ARG A 11 17.30 4.24 17.22
CA ARG A 11 18.02 3.66 18.37
C ARG A 11 17.27 2.53 19.09
N GLY A 12 15.96 2.39 18.85
CA GLY A 12 15.14 1.28 19.39
C GLY A 12 15.38 -0.03 18.65
N ALA A 13 15.31 -0.01 17.31
CA ALA A 13 15.45 -1.20 16.47
C ALA A 13 16.85 -1.85 16.51
N ALA A 14 17.91 -1.03 16.65
CA ALA A 14 19.28 -1.54 16.77
C ALA A 14 19.56 -2.25 18.11
N ARG A 15 18.78 -1.96 19.15
CA ARG A 15 18.95 -2.52 20.49
C ARG A 15 18.26 -3.88 20.64
N GLU A 16 17.24 -4.16 19.85
CA GLU A 16 16.53 -5.44 19.81
C GLU A 16 17.24 -6.48 18.93
N LEU A 17 17.85 -6.05 17.81
CA LEU A 17 18.65 -6.91 16.94
C LEU A 17 19.99 -7.35 17.57
N ARG A 18 20.58 -6.55 18.49
CA ARG A 18 21.74 -7.00 19.29
C ARG A 18 21.37 -7.97 20.41
N ARG A 19 20.10 -8.01 20.84
CA ARG A 19 19.62 -8.87 21.94
C ARG A 19 19.25 -10.27 21.47
N MET A 20 18.94 -10.45 20.19
CA MET A 20 18.54 -11.74 19.60
C MET A 20 19.69 -12.53 18.94
N GLY A 21 20.93 -12.00 18.95
CA GLY A 21 22.05 -12.56 18.18
C GLY A 21 23.23 -13.13 18.97
N ARG A 22 23.20 -13.22 20.31
CA ARG A 22 24.32 -13.77 21.09
C ARG A 22 23.85 -14.63 22.27
N GLY A 23 23.85 -15.94 22.06
CA GLY A 23 24.12 -16.87 23.15
C GLY A 23 25.56 -16.65 23.63
N SER A 24 25.72 -16.43 24.92
CA SER A 24 26.97 -16.14 25.62
C SER A 24 28.02 -17.24 25.48
N PRO A 25 29.30 -16.87 25.36
CA PRO A 25 30.35 -17.46 26.18
C PRO A 25 30.89 -16.41 27.16
N SER A 26 31.06 -16.84 28.40
CA SER A 26 31.71 -16.13 29.50
C SER A 26 33.15 -15.74 29.18
N GLU A 27 33.54 -14.52 29.57
CA GLU A 27 34.93 -14.03 29.65
C GLU A 27 35.78 -14.86 30.63
N PRO A 28 37.11 -14.69 30.60
CA PRO A 28 37.66 -13.85 31.67
C PRO A 28 38.77 -12.87 31.23
N GLU A 29 38.88 -11.78 31.98
CA GLU A 29 39.87 -10.71 31.82
C GLU A 29 41.21 -11.04 32.52
N ALA A 30 42.30 -10.66 31.82
CA ALA A 30 43.69 -10.35 32.21
C ALA A 30 44.37 -10.96 33.46
N ALA A 31 45.61 -11.44 33.28
CA ALA A 31 46.83 -10.84 33.89
C ALA A 31 48.13 -11.60 33.55
N ALA A 32 49.24 -10.88 33.68
CA ALA A 32 50.61 -11.23 33.30
C ALA A 32 51.30 -12.36 34.12
N ALA A 33 52.33 -12.93 33.47
CA ALA A 33 53.55 -13.57 33.99
C ALA A 33 53.59 -14.27 35.39
N ALA A 34 53.65 -15.61 35.34
CA ALA A 34 54.53 -16.61 36.01
C ALA A 34 55.22 -16.35 37.39
N PRO A 35 55.72 -17.41 38.09
CA PRO A 35 55.31 -18.83 38.15
C PRO A 35 55.27 -19.42 39.60
N ARG A 36 54.71 -20.64 39.78
CA ARG A 36 55.36 -21.77 40.50
C ARG A 36 54.47 -23.03 40.67
N SER A 37 55.07 -24.17 40.30
CA SER A 37 54.99 -25.55 40.84
C SER A 37 53.66 -26.30 41.05
N GLY A 38 53.58 -27.54 40.52
CA GLY A 38 52.88 -28.64 41.21
C GLY A 38 52.16 -29.72 40.38
N LYS A 39 52.92 -30.73 39.92
CA LYS A 39 52.61 -32.18 39.73
C LYS A 39 51.15 -32.72 39.53
N ALA A 40 51.01 -33.43 38.39
CA ALA A 40 50.71 -34.89 38.20
C ALA A 40 49.29 -35.52 38.30
N GLY A 41 48.98 -36.34 37.27
CA GLY A 41 48.06 -37.51 37.23
C GLY A 41 46.61 -37.19 36.80
N GLY A 42 45.88 -37.89 35.92
CA GLY A 42 45.98 -39.19 35.23
C GLY A 42 44.55 -39.79 35.13
N GLY A 43 44.12 -40.35 33.98
CA GLY A 43 43.06 -41.40 33.93
C GLY A 43 41.68 -41.10 33.29
N THR A 44 41.53 -41.55 32.02
CA THR A 44 40.43 -42.30 31.35
C THR A 44 38.92 -42.23 31.72
N GLN A 45 38.10 -42.01 30.67
CA GLN A 45 36.77 -42.57 30.29
C GLN A 45 35.83 -43.21 31.35
N ARG A 46 34.57 -42.73 31.39
CA ARG A 46 33.36 -43.50 31.02
C ARG A 46 32.05 -42.71 31.15
N GLU A 47 31.14 -43.00 30.23
CA GLU A 47 29.75 -42.54 30.11
C GLU A 47 28.91 -42.83 31.37
N ARG A 48 27.95 -41.95 31.68
CA ARG A 48 26.67 -42.30 32.31
C ARG A 48 25.56 -41.34 31.90
N GLU A 49 24.48 -41.97 31.46
CA GLU A 49 23.18 -41.45 31.02
C GLU A 49 22.30 -40.92 32.17
N ARG A 50 21.30 -40.08 31.77
CA ARG A 50 20.04 -39.66 32.45
C ARG A 50 20.23 -38.65 33.60
N GLU A 51 19.48 -37.54 33.69
CA GLU A 51 18.03 -37.40 33.57
C GLU A 51 17.67 -35.90 33.55
N PHE A 52 16.87 -35.41 32.59
CA PHE A 52 16.01 -34.25 32.84
C PHE A 52 14.74 -34.28 31.99
N ILE A 53 13.65 -33.97 32.67
CA ILE A 53 12.24 -34.18 32.37
C ILE A 53 11.79 -33.35 31.15
N MET A 54 11.22 -34.02 30.15
CA MET A 54 10.43 -33.42 29.07
C MET A 54 8.94 -33.53 29.42
N THR A 55 8.31 -32.42 29.80
CA THR A 55 6.85 -32.32 29.82
C THR A 55 6.37 -32.26 28.36
N LYS A 56 5.84 -33.39 27.89
CA LYS A 56 5.33 -33.58 26.54
C LYS A 56 3.85 -33.17 26.52
N SER A 57 3.51 -32.01 25.96
CA SER A 57 2.13 -31.63 25.68
C SER A 57 1.82 -31.82 24.20
N THR A 58 1.40 -33.02 23.83
CA THR A 58 0.82 -33.32 22.52
C THR A 58 -0.68 -33.03 22.55
N MET A 59 -1.14 -31.96 21.90
CA MET A 59 -2.55 -31.77 21.57
C MET A 59 -2.83 -32.39 20.19
N SER A 60 -3.79 -33.30 20.11
CA SER A 60 -4.22 -33.97 18.88
C SER A 60 -5.66 -33.57 18.53
N ARG A 61 -6.00 -33.60 17.23
CA ARG A 61 -7.27 -33.20 16.60
C ARG A 61 -8.54 -33.97 17.09
N ARG A 62 -8.43 -34.71 18.20
CA ARG A 62 -9.47 -35.56 18.80
C ARG A 62 -10.14 -34.97 20.04
N ASP A 63 -9.71 -33.82 20.54
CA ASP A 63 -10.36 -33.15 21.69
C ASP A 63 -11.47 -32.14 21.32
N LEU A 64 -11.74 -31.95 20.02
CA LEU A 64 -12.84 -31.08 19.54
C LEU A 64 -14.23 -31.75 19.62
N PHE A 65 -14.31 -33.06 19.90
CA PHE A 65 -15.58 -33.80 19.95
C PHE A 65 -16.14 -34.05 21.37
N LYS A 66 -15.57 -33.41 22.41
CA LYS A 66 -16.03 -33.56 23.81
C LYS A 66 -16.99 -32.46 24.31
N PHE A 67 -17.47 -31.57 23.43
CA PHE A 67 -18.52 -30.59 23.77
C PHE A 67 -19.89 -30.86 23.14
N GLY A 68 -20.13 -32.09 22.66
CA GLY A 68 -21.45 -32.53 22.20
C GLY A 68 -22.24 -33.19 23.33
N GLY A 69 -23.22 -32.47 23.91
CA GLY A 69 -24.30 -33.12 24.65
C GLY A 69 -24.86 -32.35 25.85
N VAL A 70 -25.81 -31.43 25.60
CA VAL A 70 -27.01 -31.30 26.45
C VAL A 70 -28.17 -30.91 25.55
N ALA A 71 -29.09 -31.85 25.36
CA ALA A 71 -30.44 -31.60 24.86
C ALA A 71 -31.44 -31.92 25.98
N ALA A 72 -32.52 -31.12 26.02
CA ALA A 72 -33.80 -31.29 26.72
C ALA A 72 -33.96 -30.73 28.16
N MET A 73 -34.41 -29.47 28.23
CA MET A 73 -35.62 -29.01 28.94
C MET A 73 -36.08 -27.74 28.19
N GLY A 74 -37.24 -27.67 27.55
CA GLY A 74 -38.56 -27.60 28.17
C GLY A 74 -39.13 -26.19 27.94
N VAL A 75 -40.19 -26.08 27.14
CA VAL A 75 -40.83 -24.86 26.61
C VAL A 75 -41.20 -23.83 27.69
N ALA A 76 -40.69 -22.59 27.57
CA ALA A 76 -41.37 -21.31 27.86
C ALA A 76 -40.38 -20.13 27.88
N ALA A 77 -40.21 -19.40 26.76
CA ALA A 77 -39.77 -17.99 26.74
C ALA A 77 -39.73 -17.45 25.28
N ALA A 78 -40.88 -17.37 24.61
CA ALA A 78 -41.01 -16.51 23.44
C ALA A 78 -41.17 -15.05 23.95
N GLY A 79 -40.09 -14.28 24.03
CA GLY A 79 -40.22 -12.86 24.42
C GLY A 79 -39.00 -12.08 24.93
N ALA A 80 -37.75 -12.50 24.69
CA ALA A 80 -36.59 -11.77 25.24
C ALA A 80 -35.32 -11.75 24.36
N LEU A 81 -35.45 -11.50 23.05
CA LEU A 81 -34.30 -11.17 22.19
C LEU A 81 -34.47 -9.84 21.43
N ALA A 82 -35.20 -8.88 22.01
CA ALA A 82 -35.08 -7.46 21.66
C ALA A 82 -34.19 -6.80 22.73
N GLY A 83 -32.87 -6.88 22.58
CA GLY A 83 -31.97 -6.45 23.65
C GLY A 83 -30.48 -6.56 23.38
N CYS A 84 -30.01 -6.21 22.18
CA CYS A 84 -28.65 -5.72 21.99
C CYS A 84 -28.75 -4.44 21.17
N GLY A 85 -28.68 -3.30 21.86
CA GLY A 85 -28.76 -1.98 21.25
C GLY A 85 -27.68 -1.79 20.19
N GLN A 86 -28.09 -1.40 18.99
CA GLN A 86 -27.22 -0.65 18.11
C GLN A 86 -26.90 0.68 18.80
N PRO A 87 -25.64 1.13 18.84
CA PRO A 87 -25.36 2.50 19.27
C PRO A 87 -26.10 3.45 18.33
N LYS A 88 -27.01 4.24 18.90
CA LYS A 88 -27.57 5.42 18.23
C LYS A 88 -26.39 6.30 17.83
N LEU A 89 -26.10 6.35 16.53
CA LEU A 89 -25.40 7.50 15.98
C LEU A 89 -26.35 8.68 16.17
N ALA A 90 -25.95 9.61 17.03
CA ALA A 90 -26.65 10.86 17.20
C ALA A 90 -26.67 11.57 15.85
N GLY A 91 -27.88 11.81 15.33
CA GLY A 91 -28.07 12.50 14.07
C GLY A 91 -27.58 13.93 14.16
N THR A 92 -26.66 14.28 13.29
CA THR A 92 -26.62 15.62 12.70
C THR A 92 -27.47 15.54 11.45
N GLY A 93 -28.67 16.12 11.54
CA GLY A 93 -29.57 16.20 10.41
C GLY A 93 -29.00 17.11 9.33
N ASP A 94 -28.88 16.57 8.14
CA ASP A 94 -29.28 17.24 6.91
C ASP A 94 -30.06 16.23 6.07
N ALA A 95 -31.36 16.17 6.36
CA ALA A 95 -32.34 15.49 5.55
C ALA A 95 -32.96 16.52 4.60
N ALA A 96 -32.31 16.77 3.46
CA ALA A 96 -32.95 17.39 2.29
C ALA A 96 -32.12 17.11 1.03
N GLY A 97 -32.45 16.00 0.36
CA GLY A 97 -31.90 15.64 -0.95
C GLY A 97 -32.44 14.30 -1.38
N ALA A 98 -33.69 14.30 -1.86
CA ALA A 98 -34.32 13.09 -2.37
C ALA A 98 -33.51 12.53 -3.55
N ALA A 99 -33.03 11.29 -3.41
CA ALA A 99 -32.45 10.54 -4.51
C ALA A 99 -33.51 10.34 -5.60
N GLY A 100 -33.26 10.88 -6.79
CA GLY A 100 -34.18 10.80 -7.94
C GLY A 100 -34.27 9.42 -8.60
N ASP A 101 -33.61 8.39 -8.06
CA ASP A 101 -33.45 7.07 -8.69
C ASP A 101 -34.21 5.93 -7.98
N GLY A 102 -34.95 6.22 -6.90
CA GLY A 102 -35.67 5.19 -6.14
C GLY A 102 -34.78 4.33 -5.24
N SER A 103 -33.53 4.73 -4.99
CA SER A 103 -32.64 4.08 -4.02
C SER A 103 -33.24 4.07 -2.61
N THR A 104 -33.30 2.89 -1.98
CA THR A 104 -33.65 2.72 -0.56
C THR A 104 -32.41 2.67 0.34
N TYR A 105 -31.23 3.08 -0.17
CA TYR A 105 -29.99 3.02 0.58
C TYR A 105 -29.98 4.08 1.71
N MET A 106 -29.89 3.61 2.96
CA MET A 106 -29.89 4.45 4.17
C MET A 106 -28.50 4.59 4.80
N GLY A 107 -27.43 4.33 4.04
CA GLY A 107 -26.07 4.51 4.52
C GLY A 107 -25.53 5.92 4.26
N PRO A 108 -24.19 6.10 4.28
CA PRO A 108 -23.57 7.39 4.07
C PRO A 108 -24.01 8.04 2.75
N SER A 109 -24.22 9.36 2.78
CA SER A 109 -24.74 10.12 1.64
C SER A 109 -23.88 10.03 0.39
N PHE A 110 -22.55 9.87 0.54
CA PHE A 110 -21.61 9.74 -0.57
C PHE A 110 -21.76 8.42 -1.37
N LEU A 111 -22.51 7.45 -0.86
CA LEU A 111 -22.85 6.23 -1.60
C LEU A 111 -24.20 6.31 -2.31
N ASN A 112 -24.97 7.38 -2.09
CA ASN A 112 -26.15 7.65 -2.89
C ASN A 112 -25.70 8.10 -4.27
N LYS A 113 -26.31 7.52 -5.31
CA LYS A 113 -26.05 7.93 -6.68
C LYS A 113 -26.45 9.41 -6.83
N PRO A 114 -25.53 10.29 -7.25
CA PRO A 114 -25.86 11.68 -7.49
C PRO A 114 -26.81 11.82 -8.69
N ALA A 115 -27.52 12.94 -8.77
CA ALA A 115 -28.29 13.28 -9.97
C ALA A 115 -27.36 13.35 -11.19
N GLU A 116 -27.87 12.91 -12.33
CA GLU A 116 -27.13 12.97 -13.59
C GLU A 116 -26.86 14.41 -13.99
N ILE A 117 -25.60 14.71 -14.34
CA ILE A 117 -25.21 16.02 -14.85
C ILE A 117 -25.32 15.98 -16.38
N THR A 118 -26.15 16.86 -16.95
CA THR A 118 -26.46 16.90 -18.39
C THR A 118 -26.21 18.25 -19.05
N ASP A 119 -25.73 19.25 -18.29
CA ASP A 119 -25.44 20.60 -18.77
C ASP A 119 -23.94 20.86 -18.65
N PHE A 120 -23.30 21.18 -19.78
CA PHE A 120 -21.85 21.32 -19.90
C PHE A 120 -21.52 22.66 -20.53
N ALA A 121 -20.66 23.44 -19.86
CA ALA A 121 -20.14 24.70 -20.39
C ALA A 121 -19.11 24.45 -21.51
N GLU A 122 -18.36 23.37 -21.39
CA GLU A 122 -17.33 22.95 -22.35
C GLU A 122 -17.37 21.43 -22.55
N GLU A 123 -17.10 21.00 -23.78
CA GLU A 123 -16.94 19.59 -24.13
C GLU A 123 -15.65 19.39 -24.93
N HIS A 124 -14.83 18.44 -24.51
CA HIS A 124 -13.58 18.08 -25.15
C HIS A 124 -13.56 16.57 -25.42
N THR A 125 -12.85 16.11 -26.45
CA THR A 125 -12.79 14.68 -26.80
C THR A 125 -11.35 14.20 -26.88
N TYR A 126 -11.06 13.11 -26.18
CA TYR A 126 -9.76 12.46 -26.12
C TYR A 126 -9.90 10.96 -26.37
N ASP A 127 -8.78 10.31 -26.65
CA ASP A 127 -8.73 8.86 -26.66
C ASP A 127 -8.85 8.30 -25.24
N VAL A 128 -8.06 8.86 -24.32
CA VAL A 128 -8.04 8.47 -22.91
C VAL A 128 -8.28 9.69 -22.05
N VAL A 129 -9.15 9.55 -21.06
CA VAL A 129 -9.32 10.56 -20.00
C VAL A 129 -8.75 10.02 -18.71
N VAL A 130 -7.90 10.80 -18.03
CA VAL A 130 -7.31 10.43 -16.73
C VAL A 130 -7.87 11.33 -15.65
N VAL A 131 -8.27 10.76 -14.52
CA VAL A 131 -8.76 11.51 -13.36
C VAL A 131 -7.69 11.45 -12.27
N GLY A 132 -7.01 12.58 -12.05
CA GLY A 132 -5.91 12.75 -11.10
C GLY A 132 -4.54 12.75 -11.76
N ALA A 133 -3.74 13.77 -11.45
CA ALA A 133 -2.36 13.93 -11.92
C ALA A 133 -1.35 13.72 -10.76
N GLY A 134 -1.41 12.53 -10.13
CA GLY A 134 -0.39 12.03 -9.20
C GLY A 134 0.54 10.99 -9.83
N GLU A 135 1.34 10.22 -9.08
CA GLU A 135 2.30 9.27 -9.68
C GLU A 135 1.63 8.28 -10.64
N SER A 136 0.52 7.66 -10.21
CA SER A 136 -0.22 6.70 -11.06
C SER A 136 -0.90 7.37 -12.25
N GLY A 137 -1.36 8.62 -12.08
CA GLY A 137 -1.95 9.42 -13.15
C GLY A 137 -0.92 9.79 -14.21
N LEU A 138 0.21 10.35 -13.80
CA LEU A 138 1.34 10.66 -14.68
C LEU A 138 1.87 9.41 -15.40
N ALA A 139 1.97 8.28 -14.69
CA ALA A 139 2.34 7.02 -15.32
C ALA A 139 1.37 6.62 -16.44
N ALA A 140 0.06 6.75 -16.19
CA ALA A 140 -0.98 6.45 -17.18
C ALA A 140 -0.98 7.44 -18.36
N ILE A 141 -0.80 8.74 -18.09
CA ILE A 141 -0.76 9.80 -19.11
C ILE A 141 0.41 9.54 -20.06
N HIS A 142 1.61 9.40 -19.51
CA HIS A 142 2.83 9.23 -20.29
C HIS A 142 2.79 7.92 -21.11
N ALA A 143 2.34 6.80 -20.52
CA ALA A 143 2.16 5.55 -21.27
C ALA A 143 1.11 5.66 -22.40
N ALA A 144 0.03 6.42 -22.19
CA ALA A 144 -0.97 6.67 -23.22
C ALA A 144 -0.43 7.55 -24.36
N LEU A 145 0.35 8.58 -24.02
CA LEU A 145 1.03 9.44 -25.00
C LEU A 145 2.08 8.65 -25.81
N GLU A 146 2.90 7.81 -25.18
CA GLU A 146 3.85 6.91 -25.87
C GLU A 146 3.14 5.96 -26.84
N ALA A 147 1.91 5.55 -26.51
CA ALA A 147 1.06 4.75 -27.38
C ALA A 147 0.35 5.56 -28.50
N GLY A 148 0.58 6.88 -28.56
CA GLY A 148 0.02 7.78 -29.57
C GLY A 148 -1.44 8.18 -29.32
N ALA A 149 -1.95 8.05 -28.10
CA ALA A 149 -3.29 8.47 -27.73
C ALA A 149 -3.33 9.98 -27.40
N THR A 150 -4.43 10.66 -27.70
CA THR A 150 -4.71 11.98 -27.11
C THR A 150 -5.21 11.80 -25.68
N VAL A 151 -4.74 12.65 -24.77
CA VAL A 151 -5.01 12.51 -23.33
C VAL A 151 -5.55 13.81 -22.74
N GLY A 152 -6.72 13.73 -22.12
CA GLY A 152 -7.30 14.80 -21.32
C GLY A 152 -7.29 14.41 -19.84
N VAL A 153 -6.97 15.35 -18.96
CA VAL A 153 -6.78 15.06 -17.54
C VAL A 153 -7.60 16.01 -16.68
N LEU A 154 -8.39 15.47 -15.75
CA LEU A 154 -9.04 16.24 -14.69
C LEU A 154 -8.19 16.19 -13.43
N GLN A 155 -7.67 17.33 -12.98
CA GLN A 155 -6.88 17.45 -11.76
C GLN A 155 -7.57 18.41 -10.79
N SER A 156 -7.86 17.94 -9.59
CA SER A 156 -8.57 18.73 -8.58
C SER A 156 -7.73 19.87 -8.01
N LEU A 157 -6.40 19.71 -7.97
CA LEU A 157 -5.47 20.70 -7.43
C LEU A 157 -4.97 21.64 -8.52
N SER A 158 -4.34 22.75 -8.12
CA SER A 158 -3.70 23.70 -9.03
C SER A 158 -2.35 23.24 -9.57
N ILE A 159 -1.87 22.08 -9.10
CA ILE A 159 -0.58 21.51 -9.45
C ILE A 159 -0.71 20.00 -9.64
N VAL A 160 0.23 19.43 -10.38
CA VAL A 160 0.55 18.01 -10.28
C VAL A 160 1.01 17.74 -8.85
N GLN A 161 0.47 16.70 -8.23
CA GLN A 161 0.78 16.42 -6.84
C GLN A 161 0.75 14.94 -6.54
N THR A 162 1.74 14.51 -5.77
CA THR A 162 1.84 13.12 -5.37
C THR A 162 1.84 12.95 -3.86
N ALA A 163 1.46 11.75 -3.43
CA ALA A 163 1.44 11.33 -2.04
C ALA A 163 2.30 10.07 -1.93
N GLY A 164 3.55 10.26 -1.53
CA GLY A 164 4.52 9.17 -1.54
C GLY A 164 5.92 9.69 -1.25
N ASN A 165 6.75 8.81 -0.70
CA ASN A 165 8.12 9.16 -0.30
C ASN A 165 9.17 8.21 -0.89
N MET A 166 8.78 7.04 -1.38
CA MET A 166 9.69 6.03 -1.93
C MET A 166 8.90 4.98 -2.72
N GLY A 167 9.45 4.51 -3.84
CA GLY A 167 9.01 3.30 -4.52
C GLY A 167 10.06 2.19 -4.37
N ALA A 168 9.63 0.93 -4.29
CA ALA A 168 10.54 -0.21 -4.23
C ALA A 168 10.21 -1.25 -5.31
N SER A 169 11.27 -1.79 -5.91
CA SER A 169 11.21 -2.85 -6.92
C SER A 169 11.99 -4.07 -6.49
N ILE A 170 11.66 -5.24 -7.04
CA ILE A 170 12.48 -6.44 -6.91
C ILE A 170 13.46 -6.49 -8.07
N ASP A 171 14.76 -6.63 -7.78
CA ASP A 171 15.78 -6.91 -8.79
C ASP A 171 15.60 -8.36 -9.29
N LEU A 172 14.98 -8.49 -10.46
CA LEU A 172 14.67 -9.76 -11.14
C LEU A 172 15.92 -10.45 -11.68
N THR A 173 17.05 -9.73 -11.79
CA THR A 173 18.32 -10.32 -12.22
C THR A 173 19.05 -11.05 -11.09
N LYS A 174 18.75 -10.69 -9.84
CA LYS A 174 19.36 -11.28 -8.63
C LYS A 174 18.39 -12.17 -7.84
N THR A 175 17.09 -11.89 -7.88
CA THR A 175 16.09 -12.61 -7.11
C THR A 175 15.59 -13.84 -7.86
N SER A 176 15.79 -15.02 -7.28
CA SER A 176 15.25 -16.27 -7.85
C SER A 176 13.72 -16.31 -7.85
N GLU A 177 13.12 -17.14 -8.72
CA GLU A 177 11.66 -17.36 -8.70
C GLU A 177 11.14 -17.80 -7.33
N ALA A 178 11.90 -18.64 -6.61
CA ALA A 178 11.54 -19.04 -5.25
C ALA A 178 11.58 -17.84 -4.27
N GLY A 179 12.55 -16.94 -4.44
CA GLY A 179 12.63 -15.68 -3.70
C GLY A 179 11.45 -14.75 -3.99
N ILE A 180 11.06 -14.61 -5.26
CA ILE A 180 9.86 -13.85 -5.64
C ILE A 180 8.63 -14.45 -4.94
N LYS A 181 8.38 -15.76 -5.06
CA LYS A 181 7.24 -16.41 -4.41
C LYS A 181 7.29 -16.29 -2.87
N ALA A 182 8.48 -16.33 -2.28
CA ALA A 182 8.64 -16.10 -0.85
C ALA A 182 8.29 -14.65 -0.45
N ALA A 183 8.69 -13.66 -1.23
CA ALA A 183 8.31 -12.26 -1.03
C ALA A 183 6.79 -12.06 -1.13
N LEU A 184 6.16 -12.64 -2.17
CA LEU A 184 4.71 -12.58 -2.34
C LEU A 184 3.98 -13.21 -1.14
N SER A 185 4.42 -14.38 -0.68
CA SER A 185 3.86 -15.02 0.50
C SER A 185 4.04 -14.17 1.75
N PHE A 186 5.19 -13.50 1.91
CA PHE A 186 5.46 -12.62 3.04
C PHE A 186 4.57 -11.38 3.03
N ILE A 187 4.41 -10.71 1.89
CA ILE A 187 3.51 -9.55 1.74
C ILE A 187 2.05 -9.95 2.02
N ASN A 188 1.62 -11.11 1.52
CA ASN A 188 0.27 -11.58 1.78
C ASN A 188 0.07 -11.90 3.27
N TYR A 189 1.03 -12.55 3.92
CA TYR A 189 1.00 -12.75 5.37
C TYR A 189 0.93 -11.42 6.14
N LYS A 190 1.75 -10.44 5.76
CA LYS A 190 1.79 -9.11 6.40
C LYS A 190 0.53 -8.27 6.21
N SER A 191 -0.30 -8.62 5.22
CA SER A 191 -1.60 -8.01 4.98
C SER A 191 -2.77 -8.85 5.53
N ASP A 192 -2.50 -9.76 6.47
CA ASP A 192 -3.45 -10.75 7.00
C ASP A 192 -4.19 -11.54 5.90
N TYR A 193 -3.47 -11.85 4.81
CA TYR A 193 -3.97 -12.57 3.64
C TYR A 193 -5.11 -11.85 2.89
N ARG A 194 -5.22 -10.52 3.03
CA ARG A 194 -6.26 -9.72 2.36
C ARG A 194 -5.83 -9.20 0.98
N ALA A 195 -4.53 -9.18 0.69
CA ALA A 195 -4.04 -8.69 -0.59
C ALA A 195 -4.46 -9.61 -1.74
N ASN A 196 -4.80 -9.01 -2.89
CA ASN A 196 -5.00 -9.78 -4.11
C ASN A 196 -3.64 -10.26 -4.64
N MET A 197 -3.40 -11.57 -4.57
CA MET A 197 -2.12 -12.17 -4.97
C MET A 197 -1.72 -11.88 -6.42
N GLY A 198 -2.68 -11.80 -7.34
CA GLY A 198 -2.39 -11.45 -8.73
C GLY A 198 -1.83 -10.04 -8.87
N GLN A 199 -2.38 -9.07 -8.11
CA GLN A 199 -1.89 -7.69 -8.12
C GLN A 199 -0.49 -7.57 -7.50
N VAL A 200 -0.24 -8.25 -6.37
CA VAL A 200 1.09 -8.25 -5.74
C VAL A 200 2.11 -8.93 -6.66
N GLU A 201 1.74 -10.00 -7.34
CA GLU A 201 2.61 -10.65 -8.34
C GLU A 201 2.89 -9.75 -9.54
N THR A 202 1.89 -9.02 -10.04
CA THR A 202 2.09 -8.00 -11.08
C THR A 202 3.08 -6.94 -10.62
N TRP A 203 2.97 -6.41 -9.41
CA TRP A 203 3.98 -5.48 -8.89
C TRP A 203 5.37 -6.13 -8.83
N ALA A 204 5.49 -7.32 -8.26
CA ALA A 204 6.77 -7.99 -8.11
C ALA A 204 7.49 -8.21 -9.46
N ARG A 205 6.73 -8.51 -10.51
CA ARG A 205 7.26 -8.81 -11.85
C ARG A 205 7.51 -7.60 -12.73
N ASN A 206 6.85 -6.47 -12.47
CA ASN A 206 6.93 -5.28 -13.33
C ASN A 206 7.59 -4.08 -12.63
N SER A 207 7.78 -4.12 -11.32
CA SER A 207 8.29 -2.98 -10.54
C SER A 207 9.69 -2.52 -10.95
N GLN A 208 10.58 -3.43 -11.37
CA GLN A 208 11.92 -3.05 -11.80
C GLN A 208 11.89 -2.15 -13.05
N GLU A 209 11.10 -2.54 -14.05
CA GLU A 209 10.88 -1.74 -15.25
C GLU A 209 10.17 -0.43 -14.92
N ALA A 210 9.10 -0.48 -14.12
CA ALA A 210 8.32 0.70 -13.76
C ALA A 210 9.15 1.77 -13.03
N LEU A 211 10.00 1.37 -12.06
CA LEU A 211 10.86 2.33 -11.36
C LEU A 211 11.98 2.86 -12.25
N ALA A 212 12.54 2.03 -13.14
CA ALA A 212 13.55 2.48 -14.09
C ALA A 212 12.97 3.52 -15.07
N TRP A 213 11.78 3.25 -15.60
CA TRP A 213 11.07 4.17 -16.51
C TRP A 213 10.72 5.50 -15.82
N TRP A 214 10.21 5.46 -14.58
CA TRP A 214 9.96 6.69 -13.81
C TRP A 214 11.25 7.49 -13.56
N ALA A 215 12.32 6.80 -13.17
CA ALA A 215 13.60 7.46 -12.91
C ALA A 215 14.19 8.10 -14.18
N GLU A 216 14.05 7.46 -15.34
CA GLU A 216 14.46 8.03 -16.62
C GLU A 216 13.65 9.29 -16.97
N ALA A 217 12.32 9.24 -16.83
CA ALA A 217 11.44 10.37 -17.11
C ALA A 217 11.77 11.59 -16.19
N ALA A 218 11.90 11.35 -14.89
CA ALA A 218 12.29 12.39 -13.94
C ALA A 218 13.68 12.98 -14.25
N ALA A 219 14.65 12.14 -14.64
CA ALA A 219 16.00 12.58 -14.97
C ALA A 219 16.07 13.47 -16.22
N LYS A 220 15.17 13.28 -17.20
CA LYS A 220 15.10 14.13 -18.41
C LYS A 220 14.86 15.60 -18.08
N GLY A 221 14.18 15.92 -16.97
CA GLY A 221 14.04 17.29 -16.48
C GLY A 221 14.82 17.58 -15.20
N GLY A 222 15.91 16.84 -14.96
CA GLY A 222 16.89 17.18 -13.94
C GLY A 222 16.53 16.78 -12.50
N SER A 223 15.61 15.83 -12.32
CA SER A 223 15.40 15.17 -11.02
C SER A 223 15.93 13.74 -11.08
N GLU A 224 17.14 13.55 -10.56
CA GLU A 224 17.80 12.25 -10.54
C GLU A 224 17.36 11.44 -9.32
N SER A 225 17.28 10.12 -9.45
CA SER A 225 17.05 9.22 -8.30
C SER A 225 18.39 8.84 -7.66
N GLN A 226 18.45 8.78 -6.33
CA GLN A 226 19.57 8.20 -5.57
C GLN A 226 19.12 6.88 -4.95
N PRO A 227 19.26 5.75 -5.66
CA PRO A 227 18.64 4.52 -5.22
C PRO A 227 19.22 3.96 -3.92
N TYR A 228 18.40 3.18 -3.22
CA TYR A 228 18.81 2.44 -2.03
C TYR A 228 18.54 0.94 -2.22
N ASP A 229 19.62 0.16 -2.22
CA ASP A 229 19.56 -1.29 -2.31
C ASP A 229 19.45 -1.93 -0.92
N TYR A 230 18.57 -2.93 -0.80
CA TYR A 230 18.40 -3.69 0.43
C TYR A 230 18.09 -5.16 0.14
N VAL A 231 18.58 -6.06 1.00
CA VAL A 231 18.35 -7.51 0.86
C VAL A 231 17.53 -8.00 2.04
N VAL A 232 16.41 -8.66 1.75
CA VAL A 232 15.54 -9.30 2.74
C VAL A 232 15.59 -10.80 2.55
N ASN A 233 15.81 -11.56 3.63
CA ASN A 233 15.61 -13.00 3.60
C ASN A 233 14.13 -13.33 3.87
N CYS A 234 13.44 -13.86 2.87
CA CYS A 234 12.06 -14.33 2.94
C CYS A 234 12.05 -15.86 2.90
N ASN A 235 11.69 -16.52 4.02
CA ASN A 235 11.62 -17.98 4.12
C ASN A 235 12.87 -18.72 3.60
N GLY A 236 14.07 -18.22 3.91
CA GLY A 236 15.33 -18.83 3.48
C GLY A 236 15.77 -18.44 2.07
N HIS A 237 15.06 -17.54 1.40
CA HIS A 237 15.44 -17.01 0.09
C HIS A 237 15.78 -15.52 0.18
N ASP A 238 16.92 -15.13 -0.35
CA ASP A 238 17.26 -13.71 -0.47
C ASP A 238 16.44 -13.04 -1.57
N VAL A 239 15.89 -11.87 -1.24
CA VAL A 239 15.10 -11.01 -2.11
C VAL A 239 15.81 -9.66 -2.15
N TYR A 240 16.18 -9.24 -3.36
CA TYR A 240 16.94 -8.02 -3.59
C TYR A 240 15.96 -6.91 -3.97
N PHE A 241 15.83 -5.92 -3.11
CA PHE A 241 15.04 -4.73 -3.36
C PHE A 241 15.92 -3.59 -3.84
N HIS A 242 15.40 -2.86 -4.82
CA HIS A 242 15.95 -1.61 -5.31
C HIS A 242 14.90 -0.52 -5.14
N ALA A 243 15.15 0.41 -4.22
CA ALA A 243 14.26 1.53 -3.96
C ALA A 243 14.71 2.78 -4.72
N ASN A 244 13.77 3.46 -5.40
CA ASN A 244 14.02 4.79 -5.93
C ASN A 244 13.70 5.83 -4.85
N THR A 245 14.57 6.83 -4.69
CA THR A 245 14.34 7.93 -3.76
C THR A 245 14.96 9.23 -4.25
N TYR A 246 14.27 10.31 -3.91
CA TYR A 246 14.59 11.68 -4.25
C TYR A 246 14.85 12.52 -2.98
N PHE A 247 15.22 11.89 -1.85
CA PHE A 247 15.46 12.62 -0.58
C PHE A 247 16.56 13.67 -0.64
N HIS A 248 17.45 13.56 -1.63
CA HIS A 248 18.51 14.51 -1.89
C HIS A 248 18.03 15.73 -2.69
N ASP A 249 16.80 15.70 -3.22
CA ASP A 249 16.33 16.63 -4.26
C ASP A 249 14.83 16.92 -4.14
N GLU A 250 14.42 17.74 -3.16
CA GLU A 250 13.03 18.18 -2.87
C GLU A 250 11.97 17.07 -2.77
N GLY A 251 12.38 15.80 -2.78
CA GLY A 251 11.51 14.64 -2.68
C GLY A 251 10.83 14.27 -3.99
N HIS A 252 9.92 13.27 -3.90
CA HIS A 252 9.22 12.72 -5.06
C HIS A 252 8.40 13.76 -5.84
N GLN A 253 7.97 14.83 -5.15
CA GLN A 253 7.18 15.89 -5.75
C GLN A 253 7.92 16.61 -6.89
N LYS A 254 9.24 16.81 -6.78
CA LYS A 254 10.00 17.46 -7.87
C LYS A 254 9.99 16.62 -9.14
N GLY A 255 10.25 15.32 -9.02
CA GLY A 255 10.19 14.39 -10.15
C GLY A 255 8.80 14.39 -10.80
N ALA A 256 7.73 14.44 -9.99
CA ALA A 256 6.37 14.51 -10.51
C ALA A 256 6.08 15.82 -11.25
N LEU A 257 6.51 16.98 -10.72
CA LEU A 257 6.34 18.27 -11.39
C LEU A 257 7.05 18.28 -12.75
N VAL A 258 8.29 17.80 -12.79
CA VAL A 258 9.09 17.67 -14.01
C VAL A 258 8.40 16.78 -15.04
N ILE A 259 7.92 15.61 -14.65
CA ILE A 259 7.20 14.70 -15.55
C ILE A 259 5.88 15.35 -15.99
N GLY A 260 5.19 16.05 -15.10
CA GLY A 260 3.98 16.81 -15.39
C GLY A 260 4.16 17.88 -16.46
N GLU A 261 5.28 18.61 -16.43
CA GLU A 261 5.65 19.55 -17.49
C GLU A 261 5.92 18.83 -18.81
N GLN A 262 6.71 17.75 -18.79
CA GLN A 262 7.03 16.96 -19.99
C GLN A 262 5.80 16.42 -20.70
N VAL A 263 4.85 15.80 -19.97
CA VAL A 263 3.65 15.23 -20.61
C VAL A 263 2.75 16.30 -21.21
N GLN A 264 2.74 17.52 -20.64
CA GLN A 264 2.03 18.66 -21.24
C GLN A 264 2.72 19.15 -22.52
N GLU A 265 4.05 19.20 -22.54
CA GLU A 265 4.83 19.50 -23.75
C GLU A 265 4.63 18.45 -24.86
N GLU A 266 4.41 17.20 -24.47
CA GLU A 266 4.08 16.08 -25.37
C GLU A 266 2.61 16.08 -25.84
N GLY A 267 1.76 16.93 -25.26
CA GLY A 267 0.40 17.19 -25.74
C GLY A 267 -0.74 16.67 -24.86
N ALA A 268 -0.48 16.20 -23.63
CA ALA A 268 -1.56 15.99 -22.67
C ALA A 268 -2.13 17.34 -22.20
N GLU A 269 -3.47 17.45 -22.20
CA GLU A 269 -4.15 18.64 -21.71
C GLU A 269 -4.65 18.40 -20.28
N ILE A 270 -4.08 19.15 -19.32
CA ILE A 270 -4.39 19.01 -17.90
C ILE A 270 -5.26 20.18 -17.43
N PHE A 271 -6.50 19.86 -17.07
CA PHE A 271 -7.46 20.79 -16.49
C PHE A 271 -7.25 20.82 -14.97
N PHE A 272 -6.43 21.76 -14.51
CA PHE A 272 -6.19 22.00 -13.09
C PHE A 272 -7.38 22.68 -12.40
N GLU A 273 -7.45 22.56 -11.06
CA GLU A 273 -8.55 23.09 -10.25
C GLU A 273 -9.93 22.69 -10.78
N THR A 274 -10.00 21.48 -11.35
CA THR A 274 -11.17 20.92 -12.01
C THR A 274 -11.43 19.52 -11.47
N PRO A 275 -11.94 19.39 -10.23
CA PRO A 275 -12.22 18.09 -9.63
C PRO A 275 -13.24 17.31 -10.46
N CYS A 276 -12.98 16.02 -10.68
CA CYS A 276 -13.97 15.13 -11.30
C CYS A 276 -15.10 14.85 -10.33
N VAL A 277 -16.33 15.20 -10.71
CA VAL A 277 -17.53 15.07 -9.87
C VAL A 277 -18.45 13.94 -10.31
N GLN A 278 -18.36 13.47 -11.56
CA GLN A 278 -19.16 12.35 -12.04
C GLN A 278 -18.51 11.68 -13.26
N LEU A 279 -18.65 10.35 -13.38
CA LEU A 279 -18.34 9.65 -14.63
C LEU A 279 -19.49 9.83 -15.61
N TYR A 280 -19.17 10.19 -16.85
CA TYR A 280 -20.16 10.30 -17.91
C TYR A 280 -20.45 8.93 -18.50
N MET A 281 -21.73 8.59 -18.57
CA MET A 281 -22.22 7.30 -19.06
C MET A 281 -22.95 7.48 -20.40
N GLU A 282 -22.69 6.60 -21.34
CA GLU A 282 -23.39 6.53 -22.62
C GLU A 282 -23.65 5.06 -22.92
N ASP A 283 -24.89 4.66 -23.26
CA ASP A 283 -25.23 3.27 -23.59
C ASP A 283 -24.73 2.21 -22.59
N GLY A 284 -24.69 2.55 -21.29
CA GLY A 284 -24.23 1.66 -20.23
C GLY A 284 -22.72 1.47 -20.12
N ARG A 285 -21.91 2.21 -20.90
CA ARG A 285 -20.45 2.28 -20.77
C ARG A 285 -20.00 3.63 -20.21
N VAL A 286 -18.85 3.63 -19.54
CA VAL A 286 -18.15 4.88 -19.19
C VAL A 286 -17.62 5.49 -20.49
N ALA A 287 -18.09 6.69 -20.81
CA ALA A 287 -17.77 7.41 -22.04
C ALA A 287 -17.01 8.72 -21.79
N GLY A 288 -16.72 9.05 -20.54
CA GLY A 288 -15.98 10.26 -20.17
C GLY A 288 -16.00 10.52 -18.67
N ALA A 289 -15.46 11.68 -18.30
CA ALA A 289 -15.48 12.19 -16.93
C ALA A 289 -15.89 13.67 -16.94
N ILE A 290 -16.63 14.07 -15.90
CA ILE A 290 -17.20 15.41 -15.76
C ILE A 290 -16.43 16.10 -14.64
N GLY A 291 -15.79 17.20 -14.98
CA GLY A 291 -15.11 18.10 -14.06
C GLY A 291 -16.00 19.28 -13.66
N GLU A 292 -15.92 19.70 -12.41
CA GLU A 292 -16.50 20.98 -11.97
C GLU A 292 -15.47 22.09 -12.18
N THR A 293 -15.86 23.17 -12.85
CA THR A 293 -14.99 24.32 -13.07
C THR A 293 -15.03 25.27 -11.87
N LYS A 294 -14.05 26.18 -11.76
CA LYS A 294 -14.00 27.17 -10.66
C LYS A 294 -15.26 28.02 -10.52
N ASP A 295 -15.99 28.23 -11.61
CA ASP A 295 -17.21 29.05 -11.64
C ASP A 295 -18.48 28.23 -11.29
N GLY A 296 -18.32 26.97 -10.89
CA GLY A 296 -19.42 26.04 -10.58
C GLY A 296 -20.12 25.48 -11.81
N GLY A 297 -19.54 25.67 -13.01
CA GLY A 297 -19.98 25.01 -14.24
C GLY A 297 -19.40 23.61 -14.37
N HIS A 298 -19.75 22.91 -15.45
CA HIS A 298 -19.22 21.58 -15.73
C HIS A 298 -18.50 21.54 -17.07
N VAL A 299 -17.34 20.90 -17.10
CA VAL A 299 -16.63 20.51 -18.31
C VAL A 299 -16.72 19.00 -18.49
N LEU A 300 -17.07 18.54 -19.68
CA LEU A 300 -17.09 17.13 -20.02
C LEU A 300 -15.86 16.78 -20.86
N LEU A 301 -15.03 15.86 -20.36
CA LEU A 301 -14.00 15.22 -21.17
C LEU A 301 -14.54 13.86 -21.64
N ARG A 302 -14.87 13.74 -22.93
CA ARG A 302 -15.26 12.49 -23.57
C ARG A 302 -14.04 11.63 -23.84
N ALA A 303 -14.16 10.33 -23.59
CA ALA A 303 -13.14 9.33 -23.84
C ALA A 303 -13.62 8.33 -24.91
N SER A 304 -12.89 8.25 -26.02
CA SER A 304 -13.19 7.31 -27.10
C SER A 304 -12.82 5.86 -26.74
N LYS A 305 -11.76 5.66 -25.95
CA LYS A 305 -11.26 4.33 -25.52
C LYS A 305 -11.56 4.02 -24.06
N GLY A 306 -11.45 5.00 -23.16
CA GLY A 306 -11.81 4.80 -21.76
C GLY A 306 -11.29 5.85 -20.79
N VAL A 307 -11.74 5.72 -19.54
CA VAL A 307 -11.35 6.59 -18.43
C VAL A 307 -10.47 5.81 -17.45
N ILE A 308 -9.38 6.43 -17.00
CA ILE A 308 -8.48 5.89 -15.97
C ILE A 308 -8.68 6.69 -14.68
N MET A 309 -9.09 6.01 -13.62
CA MET A 309 -9.21 6.61 -12.29
C MET A 309 -7.89 6.51 -11.54
N ALA A 310 -7.25 7.66 -11.30
CA ALA A 310 -5.96 7.80 -10.62
C ALA A 310 -6.04 8.86 -9.49
N ALA A 311 -7.17 8.91 -8.78
CA ALA A 311 -7.51 9.97 -7.84
C ALA A 311 -6.84 9.87 -6.45
N GLY A 312 -5.97 8.88 -6.22
CA GLY A 312 -5.29 8.68 -4.94
C GLY A 312 -6.14 8.05 -3.84
N ASP A 313 -5.75 8.27 -2.59
CA ASP A 313 -6.44 7.78 -1.39
C ASP A 313 -7.27 8.88 -0.70
N TYR A 314 -7.89 8.54 0.42
CA TYR A 314 -8.73 9.42 1.24
C TYR A 314 -8.11 9.71 2.61
N VAL A 315 -6.81 9.47 2.83
CA VAL A 315 -6.14 9.67 4.12
C VAL A 315 -6.13 11.16 4.53
N GLY A 316 -6.17 12.06 3.55
CA GLY A 316 -6.25 13.51 3.77
C GLY A 316 -7.66 14.04 4.09
N ASP A 317 -8.69 13.19 4.11
CA ASP A 317 -10.07 13.59 4.41
C ASP A 317 -10.26 13.67 5.94
N SER A 318 -10.15 14.88 6.48
CA SER A 318 -10.19 15.18 7.92
C SER A 318 -11.39 16.03 8.32
#